data_AF-A0A5C4PLY5-F1
#
_entry.id   AF-A0A5C4PLY5-F1
#
_cell.length_a   1.000
_cell.length_b   1.000
_cell.length_c   1.000
_cell.angle_alpha   90.00
_cell.angle_beta   90.00
_cell.angle_gamma   90.00
#
_symmetry.space_group_name_H-M   'P 1'
#
loop_
_entity.id
_entity.type
_entity.pdbx_description
1 polymer ?
#
loop_
_entity_poly.entity_id
_entity_poly.type
_entity_poly.pdbx_seq_one_letter_code
_entity_poly.pdbx_strand_id
1 'polypeptide(L)'
;MTWHLMKESGRSSAVKFRCPGCGYIVDSLPPTHKCPKCDEFSRDWLIYDWEGFASIKRRHIKYDLLIIGMILINLLAGITLRSTNVFQWLANLLIIPAVISLFYCRRQLGRKSEYEGHKGGTVFPWFIGIGGI
;
A
#
# COMPACT_ATOMS: atom_id res chain seq x y z
N MET A 1 14.97 9.86 -6.55
CA MET A 1 15.48 10.94 -5.66
C MET A 1 14.36 11.35 -4.70
N THR A 2 13.91 10.43 -3.85
CA THR A 2 12.70 10.59 -2.99
C THR A 2 12.89 10.04 -1.57
N TRP A 3 14.10 9.57 -1.25
CA TRP A 3 14.42 8.96 0.06
C TRP A 3 14.78 9.99 1.15
N HIS A 4 14.95 11.27 0.79
CA HIS A 4 15.44 12.29 1.73
C HIS A 4 14.36 13.07 2.49
N LEU A 5 13.07 12.93 2.16
CA LEU A 5 12.00 13.76 2.75
C LEU A 5 11.18 13.10 3.86
N MET A 6 11.56 11.91 4.34
CA MET A 6 10.90 11.24 5.48
C MET A 6 11.72 11.25 6.78
N LYS A 7 12.75 12.11 6.89
CA LYS A 7 13.63 12.19 8.06
C LYS A 7 13.23 13.27 9.08
N GLU A 8 11.97 13.71 9.11
CA GLU A 8 11.50 14.70 10.11
C GLU A 8 10.13 14.32 10.69
N SER A 9 10.09 13.24 11.47
CA SER A 9 9.14 13.14 12.58
C SER A 9 9.75 12.26 13.67
N GLY A 10 9.93 12.81 14.87
CA GLY A 10 10.66 12.23 15.99
C GLY A 10 10.02 10.99 16.62
N ARG A 11 10.16 9.84 15.94
CA ARG A 11 10.09 8.50 16.54
C ARG A 11 11.06 7.59 15.81
N SER A 12 12.28 7.49 16.33
CA SER A 12 13.33 6.60 15.81
C SER A 12 13.02 5.14 16.14
N SER A 13 11.98 4.56 15.55
CA SER A 13 11.94 3.12 15.34
C SER A 13 12.82 2.83 14.12
N ALA A 14 14.04 2.35 14.34
CA ALA A 14 14.88 1.88 13.24
C ALA A 14 14.07 0.90 12.37
N VAL A 15 14.08 1.12 11.06
CA VAL A 15 13.35 0.26 10.11
C VAL A 15 13.95 -1.13 10.20
N LYS A 16 13.14 -2.11 10.62
CA LYS A 16 13.56 -3.50 10.73
C LYS A 16 13.32 -4.22 9.42
N PHE A 17 14.14 -5.23 9.14
CA PHE A 17 14.02 -6.06 7.95
C PHE A 17 13.91 -7.52 8.35
N ARG A 18 13.11 -8.30 7.63
CA ARG A 18 12.89 -9.72 7.84
C ARG A 18 13.43 -10.51 6.66
N CYS A 19 14.23 -11.53 6.95
CA CYS A 19 14.70 -12.49 5.96
C CYS A 19 13.52 -13.33 5.44
N PRO A 20 13.34 -13.45 4.11
CA PRO A 20 12.22 -14.23 3.56
C PRO A 20 12.41 -15.75 3.69
N GLY A 21 13.65 -16.24 3.81
CA GLY A 21 13.91 -17.68 3.96
C GLY A 21 13.62 -18.19 5.36
N CYS A 22 14.24 -17.60 6.39
CA CYS A 22 14.15 -18.10 7.77
C CYS A 22 13.36 -17.19 8.74
N GLY A 23 12.86 -16.03 8.28
CA GLY A 23 12.09 -15.10 9.10
C GLY A 23 12.89 -14.30 10.13
N TYR A 24 14.23 -14.39 10.14
CA TYR A 24 15.09 -13.64 11.05
C TYR A 24 15.00 -12.14 10.83
N ILE A 25 14.90 -11.36 11.91
CA ILE A 25 14.70 -9.91 11.89
C ILE A 25 16.02 -9.21 12.23
N VAL A 26 16.41 -8.22 11.42
CA VAL A 26 17.61 -7.39 11.59
C VAL A 26 17.23 -5.91 11.64
N ASP A 27 18.00 -5.11 12.38
CA ASP A 27 17.78 -3.66 12.48
C ASP A 27 18.38 -2.88 11.29
N SER A 28 19.25 -3.51 10.50
CA SER A 28 19.83 -2.94 9.28
C SER A 28 20.08 -4.02 8.23
N LEU A 29 19.95 -3.67 6.94
CA LEU A 29 20.22 -4.61 5.86
C LEU A 29 21.73 -4.91 5.83
N PRO A 30 22.14 -6.18 5.88
CA PRO A 30 23.55 -6.53 5.74
C PRO A 30 24.03 -6.12 4.34
N PRO A 31 25.23 -5.52 4.19
CA PRO A 31 25.72 -5.05 2.89
C PRO A 31 25.90 -6.19 1.87
N THR A 32 26.08 -7.42 2.35
CA THR A 32 26.18 -8.63 1.54
C THR A 32 24.82 -9.20 1.13
N HIS A 33 23.70 -8.66 1.64
CA HIS A 33 22.33 -9.17 1.47
C HIS A 33 22.13 -10.63 1.93
N LYS A 34 23.12 -11.22 2.60
CA LYS A 34 23.04 -12.55 3.20
C LYS A 34 22.43 -12.49 4.60
N CYS A 35 21.58 -13.45 4.91
CA CYS A 35 21.02 -13.57 6.26
C CYS A 35 22.10 -14.07 7.24
N PRO A 36 22.33 -13.41 8.38
CA PRO A 36 23.31 -13.87 9.36
C PRO A 36 22.93 -15.18 10.06
N LYS A 37 21.67 -15.64 9.92
CA LYS A 37 21.17 -16.85 10.57
C LYS A 37 21.16 -18.08 9.65
N CYS A 38 20.73 -17.94 8.39
CA CYS A 38 20.68 -19.05 7.44
C CYS A 38 21.74 -18.97 6.33
N ASP A 39 22.62 -17.95 6.34
CA ASP A 39 23.63 -17.61 5.31
C ASP A 39 23.08 -17.49 3.87
N GLU A 40 21.75 -17.53 3.72
CA GLU A 40 21.09 -17.44 2.42
C GLU A 40 21.08 -16.00 1.92
N PHE A 41 21.47 -15.83 0.66
CA PHE A 41 21.41 -14.55 -0.03
C PHE A 41 19.96 -14.25 -0.44
N SER A 42 19.47 -13.07 -0.07
CA SER A 42 18.16 -12.60 -0.53
C SER A 42 18.22 -11.16 -1.02
N ARG A 43 17.73 -10.92 -2.23
CA ARG A 43 17.48 -9.56 -2.75
C ARG A 43 16.15 -8.99 -2.24
N ASP A 44 15.25 -9.84 -1.78
CA ASP A 44 13.86 -9.52 -1.43
C ASP A 44 13.64 -9.47 0.09
N TRP A 45 14.51 -8.77 0.81
CA TRP A 45 14.28 -8.54 2.24
C TRP A 45 12.97 -7.79 2.46
N LEU A 46 12.17 -8.26 3.41
CA LEU A 46 10.88 -7.66 3.73
C LEU A 46 11.07 -6.57 4.77
N ILE A 47 10.44 -5.42 4.57
CA ILE A 47 10.38 -4.36 5.57
C ILE A 47 9.40 -4.80 6.65
N TYR A 48 9.90 -4.93 7.88
CA TYR A 48 9.12 -5.32 9.05
C TYR A 48 8.73 -4.09 9.86
N ASP A 49 7.89 -3.25 9.26
CA ASP A 49 7.27 -2.11 9.92
C ASP A 49 5.74 -2.19 9.79
N TRP A 50 5.08 -2.72 10.83
CA TRP A 50 3.63 -2.81 10.86
C TRP A 50 2.96 -1.45 10.99
N GLU A 51 3.54 -0.53 11.76
CA GLU A 51 2.92 0.77 12.03
C GLU A 51 2.92 1.63 10.77
N GLY A 52 4.05 1.69 10.06
CA GLY A 52 4.16 2.32 8.74
C GLY A 52 3.21 1.68 7.74
N PHE A 53 3.23 0.35 7.60
CA PHE A 53 2.33 -0.37 6.70
C PHE A 53 0.85 -0.08 6.99
N ALA A 54 0.44 -0.17 8.26
CA ALA A 54 -0.93 0.07 8.68
C ALA A 54 -1.35 1.52 8.45
N SER A 55 -0.45 2.49 8.67
CA SER A 55 -0.72 3.90 8.42
C SER A 55 -0.99 4.18 6.93
N ILE A 56 -0.18 3.59 6.04
CA ILE A 56 -0.36 3.68 4.58
C ILE A 56 -1.70 3.08 4.21
N LYS A 57 -2.01 1.84 4.64
CA LYS A 57 -3.29 1.18 4.31
C LYS A 57 -4.52 1.92 4.83
N ARG A 58 -4.45 2.52 6.02
CA ARG A 58 -5.54 3.39 6.53
C ARG A 58 -5.71 4.65 5.69
N ARG A 59 -4.60 5.24 5.20
CA ARG A 59 -4.65 6.39 4.31
C ARG A 59 -5.26 6.02 2.96
N HIS A 60 -4.93 4.84 2.41
CA HIS A 60 -5.60 4.28 1.23
C HIS A 60 -7.11 4.18 1.45
N ILE A 61 -7.57 3.50 2.51
CA ILE A 61 -9.00 3.41 2.83
C ILE A 61 -9.71 4.77 2.82
N LYS A 62 -9.08 5.83 3.37
CA LYS A 62 -9.64 7.18 3.33
C LYS A 62 -9.78 7.72 1.90
N TYR A 63 -8.77 7.56 1.05
CA TYR A 63 -8.85 7.97 -0.36
C TYR A 63 -9.87 7.15 -1.14
N ASP A 64 -9.91 5.84 -0.93
CA ASP A 64 -10.87 4.92 -1.55
C ASP A 64 -12.31 5.39 -1.25
N LEU A 65 -12.60 5.74 0.00
CA LEU A 65 -13.90 6.28 0.42
C LEU A 65 -14.21 7.65 -0.19
N LEU A 66 -13.23 8.54 -0.32
CA LEU A 66 -13.42 9.84 -0.98
C LEU A 66 -13.76 9.67 -2.47
N ILE A 67 -13.06 8.77 -3.17
CA ILE A 67 -13.32 8.45 -4.58
C ILE A 67 -14.74 7.89 -4.74
N ILE A 68 -15.13 6.92 -3.91
CA ILE A 68 -16.49 6.37 -3.92
C ILE A 68 -17.53 7.48 -3.70
N GLY A 69 -17.30 8.37 -2.72
CA GLY A 69 -18.18 9.51 -2.46
C GLY A 69 -18.34 10.44 -3.67
N MET A 70 -17.24 10.80 -4.33
CA MET A 70 -17.27 11.62 -5.54
C MET A 70 -18.02 10.93 -6.69
N ILE A 71 -17.80 9.63 -6.89
CA ILE A 71 -18.51 8.84 -7.90
C ILE A 71 -20.01 8.79 -7.63
N LEU A 72 -20.42 8.62 -6.37
CA LEU A 72 -21.84 8.62 -5.99
C LEU A 72 -22.50 9.97 -6.27
N ILE A 73 -21.83 11.09 -5.97
CA ILE A 73 -22.31 12.44 -6.31
C ILE A 73 -22.40 12.61 -7.83
N ASN A 74 -21.39 12.16 -8.57
CA ASN A 74 -21.37 12.20 -10.04
C ASN A 74 -22.52 11.40 -10.67
N LEU A 75 -22.81 10.21 -10.12
CA LEU A 75 -23.93 9.37 -10.53
C LEU A 75 -25.27 10.06 -10.25
N LEU A 76 -25.44 10.61 -9.04
CA LEU A 76 -26.66 11.33 -8.65
C LEU A 76 -26.91 12.54 -9.55
N ALA A 77 -25.87 13.33 -9.84
CA ALA A 77 -25.94 14.46 -10.75
C ALA A 77 -26.32 14.01 -12.18
N GLY A 78 -25.72 12.92 -12.68
CA GLY A 78 -26.03 12.37 -14.00
C GLY A 78 -27.47 11.92 -14.14
N ILE A 79 -28.02 11.27 -13.10
CA ILE A 79 -29.42 10.85 -13.09
C ILE A 79 -30.35 12.06 -13.00
N THR A 80 -30.09 12.99 -12.08
CA THR A 80 -30.94 14.17 -11.85
C THR A 80 -30.99 15.08 -13.08
N LEU A 81 -29.85 15.29 -13.73
CA LEU A 81 -29.73 16.13 -14.92
C LEU A 81 -30.01 15.38 -16.23
N ARG A 82 -30.38 14.08 -16.18
CA ARG A 82 -30.55 13.19 -17.34
C ARG A 82 -29.39 13.26 -18.33
N SER A 83 -28.17 13.27 -17.80
CA SER A 83 -26.94 13.40 -18.59
C SER A 83 -26.68 12.16 -19.45
N THR A 84 -26.49 12.39 -20.75
CA THR A 84 -26.04 11.37 -21.72
C THR A 84 -24.53 11.37 -21.91
N ASN A 85 -23.79 12.15 -21.11
CA ASN A 85 -22.36 12.31 -21.28
C ASN A 85 -21.60 11.01 -20.96
N VAL A 86 -21.05 10.37 -22.00
CA VAL A 86 -20.32 9.10 -21.90
C VAL A 86 -19.15 9.16 -20.92
N PHE A 87 -18.41 10.28 -20.85
CA PHE A 87 -17.28 10.43 -19.93
C PHE A 87 -17.72 10.41 -18.47
N GLN A 88 -18.88 10.99 -18.18
CA GLN A 88 -19.48 10.99 -16.85
C GLN A 88 -19.81 9.56 -16.39
N TRP A 89 -20.35 8.74 -17.30
CA TRP A 89 -20.66 7.34 -17.05
C TRP A 89 -19.40 6.48 -16.96
N LEU A 90 -18.39 6.75 -17.79
CA LEU A 90 -17.11 6.06 -17.77
C LEU A 90 -16.36 6.26 -16.45
N ALA A 91 -16.42 7.47 -15.87
CA ALA A 91 -15.83 7.76 -14.56
C ALA A 91 -16.39 6.88 -13.44
N ASN A 92 -17.64 6.41 -13.55
CA ASN A 92 -18.25 5.53 -12.56
C ASN A 92 -17.58 4.14 -12.53
N LEU A 93 -16.89 3.70 -13.60
CA LEU A 93 -16.15 2.43 -13.60
C LEU A 93 -15.01 2.40 -12.58
N LEU A 94 -14.51 3.56 -12.15
CA LEU A 94 -13.51 3.67 -11.09
C LEU A 94 -14.01 3.15 -9.73
N ILE A 95 -15.31 2.95 -9.56
CA ILE A 95 -15.86 2.35 -8.34
C ILE A 95 -15.40 0.89 -8.16
N ILE A 96 -15.19 0.16 -9.24
CA ILE A 96 -14.80 -1.26 -9.21
C ILE A 96 -13.41 -1.42 -8.57
N PRO A 97 -12.34 -0.79 -9.10
CA PRO A 97 -11.05 -0.85 -8.42
C PRO A 97 -11.20 -0.29 -7.01
N ALA A 98 -11.93 0.83 -6.81
CA ALA A 98 -12.18 1.48 -5.52
C ALA A 98 -12.59 0.51 -4.41
N VAL A 99 -13.63 -0.26 -4.68
CA VAL A 99 -14.20 -1.23 -3.73
C VAL A 99 -13.26 -2.41 -3.49
N ILE A 100 -12.56 -2.89 -4.52
CA ILE A 100 -11.61 -4.00 -4.40
C ILE A 100 -10.44 -3.64 -3.47
N SER A 101 -9.81 -2.48 -3.64
CA SER A 101 -8.74 -2.03 -2.72
C SER A 101 -9.26 -1.83 -1.31
N LEU A 102 -10.45 -1.24 -1.16
CA LEU A 102 -11.04 -1.00 0.15
C LEU A 102 -11.18 -2.32 0.92
N PHE A 103 -11.72 -3.35 0.26
CA PHE A 103 -11.86 -4.67 0.85
C PHE A 103 -10.50 -5.31 1.17
N TYR A 104 -9.55 -5.23 0.25
CA TYR A 104 -8.23 -5.82 0.44
C TYR A 104 -7.45 -5.14 1.58
N CYS A 105 -7.45 -3.80 1.63
CA CYS A 105 -6.81 -3.04 2.70
C CYS A 105 -7.42 -3.33 4.06
N ARG A 106 -8.75 -3.43 4.16
CA ARG A 106 -9.43 -3.83 5.41
C ARG A 106 -9.05 -5.24 5.84
N ARG A 107 -9.02 -6.19 4.90
CA ARG A 107 -8.61 -7.59 5.17
C ARG A 107 -7.16 -7.67 5.65
N GLN A 108 -6.24 -6.93 5.01
CA GLN A 108 -4.84 -6.88 5.41
C GLN A 108 -4.65 -6.27 6.80
N LEU A 109 -5.38 -5.20 7.14
CA LEU A 109 -5.33 -4.59 8.47
C LEU A 109 -5.87 -5.50 9.57
N GLY A 110 -6.86 -6.36 9.25
CA GLY A 110 -7.42 -7.34 10.19
C GLY A 110 -6.47 -8.51 10.51
N ARG A 111 -5.49 -8.78 9.64
CA ARG A 111 -4.57 -9.91 9.73
C ARG A 111 -3.21 -9.52 10.30
N LYS A 112 -3.21 -8.76 11.41
CA LYS A 112 -1.96 -8.31 12.06
C LYS A 112 -1.06 -9.48 12.49
N SER A 113 -1.63 -10.59 12.95
CA SER A 113 -0.89 -11.78 13.39
C SER A 113 -0.20 -12.54 12.25
N GLU A 114 -0.71 -12.41 11.02
CA GLU A 114 -0.15 -13.03 9.81
C GLU A 114 0.83 -12.07 9.09
N TYR A 115 1.19 -10.95 9.71
CA TYR A 115 2.02 -9.96 9.04
C TYR A 115 3.48 -10.39 8.97
N GLU A 116 3.94 -10.63 7.74
CA GLU A 116 5.29 -11.13 7.49
C GLU A 116 6.30 -10.06 7.11
N GLY A 117 5.85 -8.81 6.97
CA GLY A 117 6.61 -7.73 6.34
C GLY A 117 6.12 -7.43 4.93
N HIS A 118 6.55 -6.31 4.36
CA HIS A 118 6.15 -5.86 3.03
C HIS A 118 7.36 -5.44 2.19
N LYS A 119 7.23 -5.45 0.86
CA LYS A 119 8.29 -4.97 -0.03
C LYS A 119 8.28 -3.43 -0.09
N GLY A 120 9.47 -2.82 -0.16
CA GLY A 120 9.66 -1.36 -0.18
C GLY A 120 9.11 -0.60 -1.39
N GLY A 121 8.46 -1.29 -2.34
CA GLY A 121 7.80 -0.70 -3.50
C GLY A 121 6.31 -0.99 -3.60
N THR A 122 5.74 -1.80 -2.69
CA THR A 122 4.30 -2.12 -2.69
C THR A 122 3.46 -1.03 -2.03
N VAL A 123 3.67 0.22 -2.46
CA VAL A 123 2.65 1.26 -2.31
C VAL A 123 1.69 0.97 -3.45
N PHE A 124 0.53 0.38 -3.14
CA PHE A 124 -0.45 0.02 -4.16
C PHE A 124 -1.53 1.11 -4.20
N PRO A 125 -1.37 2.20 -4.96
CA PRO A 125 -2.48 2.84 -5.60
C PRO A 125 -2.66 2.11 -6.93
N TRP A 126 -3.89 1.77 -7.25
CA TRP A 126 -4.46 1.63 -8.61
C TRP A 126 -3.95 2.61 -9.70
N PHE A 127 -3.08 3.58 -9.38
CA PHE A 127 -2.35 4.43 -10.32
C PHE A 127 -0.92 3.98 -10.64
N ILE A 128 -0.36 2.96 -9.98
CA ILE A 128 1.01 2.46 -10.21
C ILE A 128 0.97 1.05 -10.81
N GLY A 129 0.18 0.89 -11.88
CA GLY A 129 0.27 -0.27 -12.78
C GLY A 129 1.52 -0.25 -13.69
N ILE A 130 2.47 0.66 -13.45
CA ILE A 130 3.72 0.80 -14.22
C ILE A 130 4.92 0.87 -13.25
N GLY A 131 4.91 0.04 -12.22
CA GLY A 131 5.99 -0.07 -11.23
C GLY A 131 6.77 -1.39 -11.34
N GLY A 132 6.87 -1.94 -12.55
CA GLY A 132 7.70 -3.09 -12.86
C GLY A 132 8.70 -2.72 -13.94
N ILE A 133 9.85 -2.19 -13.53
CA ILE A 133 11.22 -2.36 -14.04
C ILE A 133 12.14 -1.86 -12.93
#